data_AF-A0A0J8QQS9-F1
#
_entry.id   AF-A0A0J8QQS9-F1
#
_cell.length_a   1.000
_cell.length_b   1.000
_cell.length_c   1.000
_cell.angle_alpha   90.00
_cell.angle_beta   90.00
_cell.angle_gamma   90.00
#
_symmetry.space_group_name_H-M   'P 1'
#
loop_
_entity.id
_entity.type
_entity.pdbx_description
1 polymer ?
#
loop_
_entity_poly.entity_id
_entity_poly.type
_entity_poly.pdbx_seq_one_letter_code
_entity_poly.pdbx_strand_id
1 'polypeptide(L)'
;MSQPARRRKVVDNDGWTHITSTKKSSSRHRPPQPKDQLAPAEIPDGLTFEKLKDKYDWHKQQWMESHSWTVLKGLLEQEIARVSGKIRNCVCFGLGSPSGFSRGGWVDRRSISMFQLAALELTVELLSQAKIINPDNLYAQDPVFNDMDKKLLKYAGFNVVQDPDAFALVAKETFLYAPGAEKSHLIDLLLRDPGLFFGSTFDDIHSATTEGDTCAQFVGRRRSLLLPEFEPNPSAFWRTTLYWNGEAHLPPSAD
;
A
#
# COMPACT_ATOMS: atom_id res chain seq x y z
N MET A 1 42.19 -14.46 11.69
CA MET A 1 41.94 -13.24 10.89
C MET A 1 40.88 -13.57 9.85
N SER A 2 39.65 -13.07 10.01
CA SER A 2 38.51 -13.38 9.13
C SER A 2 38.45 -12.36 7.99
N GLN A 3 38.43 -12.82 6.74
CA GLN A 3 38.30 -11.94 5.58
C GLN A 3 36.90 -11.29 5.54
N PRO A 4 36.78 -10.00 5.18
CA PRO A 4 35.47 -9.36 5.01
C PRO A 4 34.75 -9.92 3.77
N ALA A 5 33.49 -10.30 3.95
CA ALA A 5 32.63 -10.77 2.87
C ALA A 5 32.35 -9.63 1.87
N ARG A 6 32.82 -9.78 0.63
CA ARG A 6 32.51 -8.83 -0.46
C ARG A 6 31.10 -9.11 -1.01
N ARG A 7 30.14 -8.25 -0.66
CA ARG A 7 28.80 -8.19 -1.26
C ARG A 7 28.91 -7.61 -2.67
N ARG A 8 28.55 -8.37 -3.72
CA ARG A 8 28.51 -7.86 -5.10
C ARG A 8 27.08 -7.51 -5.48
N LYS A 9 26.89 -6.30 -6.00
CA LYS A 9 25.65 -5.87 -6.67
C LYS A 9 25.79 -6.22 -8.14
N VAL A 10 24.88 -7.03 -8.67
CA VAL A 10 24.73 -7.23 -10.11
C VAL A 10 23.42 -6.55 -10.49
N VAL A 11 23.52 -5.62 -11.44
CA VAL A 11 22.36 -4.95 -12.06
C VAL A 11 22.13 -5.69 -13.37
N ASP A 12 20.97 -6.30 -13.51
CA ASP A 12 20.56 -6.91 -14.78
C ASP A 12 19.92 -5.86 -15.69
N ASN A 13 19.84 -6.15 -16.99
CA ASN A 13 19.31 -5.25 -18.02
C ASN A 13 17.83 -4.89 -17.83
N ASP A 14 17.12 -5.56 -16.91
CA ASP A 14 15.72 -5.31 -16.57
C ASP A 14 15.56 -4.40 -15.32
N GLY A 15 16.64 -3.77 -14.84
CA GLY A 15 16.60 -2.84 -13.70
C GLY A 15 16.59 -3.50 -12.31
N TRP A 16 16.63 -4.83 -12.24
CA TRP A 16 16.71 -5.57 -10.98
C TRP A 16 18.13 -5.59 -10.42
N THR A 17 18.28 -5.33 -9.12
CA THR A 17 19.55 -5.55 -8.40
C THR A 17 19.45 -6.83 -7.57
N HIS A 18 20.11 -7.89 -8.02
CA HIS A 18 20.21 -9.13 -7.25
C HIS A 18 21.37 -9.04 -6.24
N ILE A 19 21.08 -9.29 -4.96
CA ILE A 19 22.11 -9.44 -3.92
C ILE A 19 22.36 -10.93 -3.71
N THR A 20 23.45 -11.46 -4.27
CA THR A 20 23.88 -12.84 -4.01
C THR A 20 24.93 -12.86 -2.90
N SER A 21 24.71 -13.69 -1.87
CA SER A 21 25.68 -13.98 -0.83
C SER A 21 26.39 -15.31 -1.14
N THR A 22 27.70 -15.28 -1.34
CA THR A 22 28.54 -16.47 -1.50
C THR A 22 28.77 -17.16 -0.16
N LYS A 23 27.76 -17.88 0.34
CA LYS A 23 27.98 -18.93 1.34
C LYS A 23 27.40 -20.24 0.84
N LYS A 24 28.28 -21.23 0.62
CA LYS A 24 27.88 -22.64 0.48
C LYS A 24 27.26 -23.07 1.81
N SER A 25 25.94 -23.07 1.90
CA SER A 25 25.19 -23.62 3.03
C SER A 25 24.93 -25.10 2.75
N SER A 26 25.57 -25.98 3.51
CA SER A 26 25.21 -27.40 3.56
C SER A 26 23.75 -27.55 3.98
N SER A 27 23.01 -28.42 3.29
CA SER A 27 21.61 -28.70 3.60
C SER A 27 21.51 -29.39 4.96
N ARG A 28 20.89 -28.70 5.92
CA ARG A 28 20.27 -29.37 7.07
C ARG A 28 18.76 -29.24 6.89
N HIS A 29 18.08 -30.37 6.96
CA HIS A 29 16.63 -30.48 6.99
C HIS A 29 16.05 -29.45 7.97
N ARG A 30 15.33 -28.46 7.44
CA ARG A 30 14.58 -27.49 8.23
C ARG A 30 13.32 -28.21 8.74
N PRO A 31 13.06 -28.23 10.06
CA PRO A 31 11.80 -28.75 10.57
C PRO A 31 10.62 -27.91 10.04
N PRO A 32 9.43 -28.50 9.89
CA PRO A 32 8.25 -27.79 9.37
C PRO A 32 7.98 -26.57 10.25
N GLN A 33 7.93 -25.38 9.63
CA GLN A 33 7.65 -24.16 10.37
C GLN A 33 6.19 -24.17 10.83
N PRO A 34 5.90 -23.76 12.08
CA PRO A 34 4.54 -23.50 12.52
C PRO A 34 3.94 -22.33 11.71
N LYS A 35 2.61 -22.30 11.58
CA LYS A 35 1.79 -21.32 10.84
C LYS A 35 2.42 -19.92 10.72
N ASP A 36 2.45 -19.43 9.48
CA ASP A 36 3.11 -18.21 8.96
C ASP A 36 2.87 -16.92 9.79
N GLN A 37 3.56 -16.76 10.92
CA GLN A 37 3.62 -15.49 11.61
C GLN A 37 4.70 -14.62 10.94
N LEU A 38 4.27 -13.55 10.25
CA LEU A 38 5.19 -12.61 9.63
C LEU A 38 5.99 -11.88 10.72
N ALA A 39 7.31 -11.95 10.63
CA ALA A 39 8.20 -11.19 11.50
C ALA A 39 8.41 -9.76 10.95
N PRO A 40 8.69 -8.77 11.82
CA PRO A 40 9.11 -7.44 11.39
C PRO A 40 10.30 -7.49 10.42
N ALA A 41 10.28 -6.62 9.42
CA ALA A 41 11.32 -6.58 8.39
C ALA A 41 12.69 -6.14 8.95
N GLU A 42 13.76 -6.71 8.42
CA GLU A 42 15.12 -6.47 8.90
C GLU A 42 15.61 -5.07 8.52
N ILE A 43 15.99 -4.25 9.51
CA ILE A 43 16.53 -2.91 9.30
C ILE A 43 17.94 -3.02 8.69
N PRO A 44 18.23 -2.37 7.54
CA PRO A 44 19.55 -2.36 6.93
C PRO A 44 20.61 -1.74 7.84
N ASP A 45 21.82 -2.33 7.84
CA ASP A 45 22.98 -1.81 8.57
C ASP A 45 23.24 -0.32 8.24
N GLY A 46 23.39 0.50 9.27
CA GLY A 46 23.74 1.92 9.15
C GLY A 46 22.62 2.83 8.60
N LEU A 47 21.39 2.33 8.50
CA LEU A 47 20.21 3.16 8.27
C LEU A 47 19.93 4.01 9.51
N THR A 48 19.93 5.33 9.34
CA THR A 48 19.44 6.27 10.35
C THR A 48 18.07 6.79 9.94
N PHE A 49 17.37 7.43 10.88
CA PHE A 49 16.04 7.98 10.58
C PHE A 49 16.12 9.13 9.57
N GLU A 50 17.18 9.95 9.63
CA GLU A 50 17.43 11.06 8.70
C GLU A 50 17.59 10.54 7.27
N LYS A 51 18.41 9.49 7.08
CA LYS A 51 18.57 8.85 5.76
C LYS A 51 17.28 8.21 5.25
N LEU A 52 16.45 7.68 6.15
CA LEU A 52 15.15 7.13 5.78
C LEU A 52 14.19 8.25 5.34
N LYS A 53 14.18 9.35 6.07
CA LYS A 53 13.39 10.55 5.77
C LYS A 53 13.82 11.17 4.43
N ASP A 54 15.12 11.35 4.19
CA ASP A 54 15.62 11.90 2.91
C ASP A 54 15.18 11.05 1.72
N LYS A 55 15.21 9.72 1.87
CA LYS A 55 14.68 8.81 0.85
C LYS A 55 13.18 8.96 0.68
N TYR A 56 12.43 9.02 1.77
CA TYR A 56 10.99 9.19 1.73
C TYR A 56 10.60 10.50 1.03
N ASP A 57 11.24 11.61 1.40
CA ASP A 57 10.99 12.92 0.80
C ASP A 57 11.29 12.92 -0.71
N TRP A 58 12.33 12.20 -1.15
CA TRP A 58 12.59 11.99 -2.57
C TRP A 58 11.45 11.22 -3.27
N HIS A 59 10.96 10.12 -2.69
CA HIS A 59 9.84 9.37 -3.27
C HIS A 59 8.54 10.20 -3.30
N LYS A 60 8.32 11.01 -2.26
CA LYS A 60 7.20 11.95 -2.18
C LYS A 60 7.25 12.99 -3.30
N GLN A 61 8.42 13.58 -3.55
CA GLN A 61 8.61 14.53 -4.65
C GLN A 61 8.35 13.87 -6.02
N GLN A 62 8.89 12.66 -6.25
CA GLN A 62 8.68 11.96 -7.50
C GLN A 62 7.22 11.57 -7.73
N TRP A 63 6.49 11.19 -6.67
CA TRP A 63 5.05 10.97 -6.75
C TRP A 63 4.33 12.28 -7.11
N MET A 64 4.64 13.39 -6.45
CA MET A 64 4.05 14.71 -6.72
C MET A 64 4.23 15.19 -8.16
N GLU A 65 5.35 14.88 -8.78
CA GLU A 65 5.68 15.29 -10.15
C GLU A 65 5.06 14.39 -11.23
N SER A 66 4.46 13.26 -10.83
CA SER A 66 3.97 12.25 -11.77
C SER A 66 2.63 12.60 -12.42
N HIS A 67 2.40 12.00 -13.59
CA HIS A 67 1.09 12.05 -14.23
C HIS A 67 0.02 11.34 -13.39
N SER A 68 0.39 10.22 -12.76
CA SER A 68 -0.47 9.46 -11.84
C SER A 68 -1.05 10.33 -10.72
N TRP A 69 -0.20 11.12 -10.06
CA TRP A 69 -0.67 12.05 -9.04
C TRP A 69 -1.55 13.15 -9.62
N THR A 70 -1.20 13.71 -10.78
CA THR A 70 -1.99 14.75 -11.43
C THR A 70 -3.42 14.29 -11.70
N VAL A 71 -3.59 13.07 -12.23
CA VAL A 71 -4.90 12.47 -12.49
C VAL A 71 -5.65 12.18 -11.19
N LEU A 72 -4.99 11.56 -10.21
CA LEU A 72 -5.60 11.24 -8.91
C LEU A 72 -6.07 12.50 -8.16
N LYS A 73 -5.21 13.51 -8.10
CA LYS A 73 -5.49 14.79 -7.47
C LYS A 73 -6.70 15.47 -8.11
N GLY A 74 -6.73 15.55 -9.45
CA GLY A 74 -7.85 16.13 -10.18
C GLY A 74 -9.18 15.43 -9.85
N LEU A 75 -9.18 14.10 -9.79
CA LEU A 75 -10.36 13.33 -9.39
C LEU A 75 -10.78 13.62 -7.93
N LEU A 76 -9.82 13.62 -7.00
CA LEU A 76 -10.10 13.87 -5.57
C LEU A 76 -10.74 15.24 -5.36
N GLU A 77 -10.22 16.27 -6.03
CA GLU A 77 -10.69 17.65 -5.94
C GLU A 77 -12.06 17.86 -6.62
N GLN A 78 -12.33 17.17 -7.75
CA GLN A 78 -13.54 17.42 -8.55
C GLN A 78 -14.73 16.52 -8.17
N GLU A 79 -14.47 15.25 -7.93
CA GLU A 79 -15.52 14.23 -7.74
C GLU A 79 -15.68 13.90 -6.26
N ILE A 80 -14.61 13.46 -5.60
CA ILE A 80 -14.71 12.90 -4.24
C ILE A 80 -15.14 13.96 -3.23
N ALA A 81 -14.63 15.18 -3.35
CA ALA A 81 -15.07 16.31 -2.52
C ALA A 81 -16.55 16.68 -2.68
N ARG A 82 -17.21 16.26 -3.76
CA ARG A 82 -18.63 16.56 -4.03
C ARG A 82 -19.58 15.42 -3.72
N VAL A 83 -19.15 14.17 -3.94
CA VAL A 83 -20.04 12.99 -3.87
C VAL A 83 -19.83 12.13 -2.63
N SER A 84 -18.69 12.25 -1.94
CA SER A 84 -18.44 11.43 -0.76
C SER A 84 -18.94 12.12 0.50
N GLY A 85 -19.78 11.40 1.25
CA GLY A 85 -20.06 11.73 2.65
C GLY A 85 -18.78 11.77 3.48
N LYS A 86 -18.85 12.37 4.66
CA LYS A 86 -17.69 12.51 5.54
C LYS A 86 -17.04 11.15 5.82
N ILE A 87 -15.74 11.06 5.63
CA ILE A 87 -14.93 9.89 5.99
C ILE A 87 -14.46 10.07 7.43
N ARG A 88 -14.76 9.09 8.29
CA ARG A 88 -14.44 9.12 9.71
C ARG A 88 -12.95 8.86 9.95
N ASN A 89 -12.36 7.95 9.19
CA ASN A 89 -10.98 7.50 9.38
C ASN A 89 -10.35 6.95 8.09
N CYS A 90 -9.02 6.92 8.06
CA CYS A 90 -8.24 6.20 7.05
C CYS A 90 -7.54 5.03 7.73
N VAL A 91 -7.56 3.86 7.07
CA VAL A 91 -6.88 2.67 7.57
C VAL A 91 -6.02 2.10 6.44
N CYS A 92 -4.71 2.03 6.69
CA CYS A 92 -3.71 1.52 5.76
C CYS A 92 -3.32 0.08 6.12
N PHE A 93 -3.40 -0.81 5.12
CA PHE A 93 -2.97 -2.20 5.19
C PHE A 93 -2.03 -2.55 4.04
N GLY A 94 -1.18 -3.56 4.25
CA GLY A 94 -0.38 -4.15 3.17
C GLY A 94 0.56 -3.16 2.49
N LEU A 95 1.05 -2.17 3.23
CA LEU A 95 2.06 -1.22 2.75
C LEU A 95 3.41 -1.91 2.57
N GLY A 96 3.70 -2.95 3.37
CA GLY A 96 5.03 -3.51 3.51
C GLY A 96 5.98 -2.57 4.24
N SER A 97 7.25 -2.97 4.38
CA SER A 97 8.24 -2.19 5.13
C SER A 97 8.97 -1.18 4.23
N PRO A 98 8.80 0.15 4.43
CA PRO A 98 9.60 1.16 3.72
C PRO A 98 11.07 1.18 4.12
N SER A 99 11.44 0.67 5.30
CA SER A 99 12.83 0.70 5.77
C SER A 99 13.55 -0.65 5.65
N GLY A 100 12.83 -1.76 5.74
CA GLY A 100 13.37 -3.08 6.01
C GLY A 100 13.30 -4.06 4.83
N PHE A 101 14.12 -5.11 4.91
CA PHE A 101 14.10 -6.22 3.95
C PHE A 101 13.08 -7.27 4.37
N SER A 102 12.14 -7.57 3.48
CA SER A 102 11.19 -8.68 3.67
C SER A 102 11.79 -10.00 3.20
N ARG A 103 11.40 -11.12 3.84
CA ARG A 103 11.78 -12.50 3.46
C ARG A 103 13.29 -12.72 3.22
N GLY A 104 14.14 -12.11 4.03
CA GLY A 104 15.60 -12.25 3.91
C GLY A 104 16.22 -11.55 2.69
N GLY A 105 15.55 -10.53 2.13
CA GLY A 105 16.11 -9.66 1.09
C GLY A 105 16.05 -10.22 -0.33
N TRP A 106 15.27 -11.27 -0.58
CA TRP A 106 15.08 -11.83 -1.93
C TRP A 106 14.42 -10.85 -2.90
N VAL A 107 13.52 -9.99 -2.39
CA VAL A 107 12.88 -8.93 -3.17
C VAL A 107 12.92 -7.65 -2.33
N ASP A 108 13.54 -6.61 -2.86
CA ASP A 108 13.59 -5.29 -2.23
C ASP A 108 12.35 -4.48 -2.62
N ARG A 109 11.38 -4.40 -1.69
CA ARG A 109 10.12 -3.66 -1.91
C ARG A 109 10.09 -2.30 -1.21
N ARG A 110 11.20 -1.86 -0.62
CA ARG A 110 11.23 -0.61 0.16
C ARG A 110 10.84 0.61 -0.66
N SER A 111 11.31 0.69 -1.90
CA SER A 111 10.94 1.79 -2.82
C SER A 111 9.43 1.78 -3.14
N ILE A 112 8.84 0.60 -3.34
CA ILE A 112 7.39 0.45 -3.54
C ILE A 112 6.63 0.98 -2.32
N SER A 113 6.99 0.50 -1.12
CA SER A 113 6.37 0.95 0.13
C SER A 113 6.53 2.46 0.36
N MET A 114 7.66 3.07 -0.02
CA MET A 114 7.86 4.52 0.05
C MET A 114 6.97 5.29 -0.91
N PHE A 115 6.84 4.85 -2.17
CA PHE A 115 5.94 5.48 -3.13
C PHE A 115 4.47 5.36 -2.70
N GLN A 116 4.06 4.19 -2.22
CA GLN A 116 2.71 3.98 -1.71
C GLN A 116 2.43 4.83 -0.47
N LEU A 117 3.38 4.96 0.46
CA LEU A 117 3.25 5.85 1.61
C LEU A 117 3.11 7.32 1.18
N ALA A 118 3.91 7.76 0.20
CA ALA A 118 3.81 9.11 -0.35
C ALA A 118 2.44 9.39 -0.98
N ALA A 119 1.93 8.44 -1.76
CA ALA A 119 0.59 8.54 -2.36
C ALA A 119 -0.50 8.61 -1.29
N LEU A 120 -0.39 7.79 -0.25
CA LEU A 120 -1.32 7.81 0.88
C LEU A 120 -1.27 9.15 1.61
N GLU A 121 -0.08 9.63 2.02
CA GLU A 121 0.10 10.88 2.77
C GLU A 121 -0.51 12.06 2.03
N LEU A 122 -0.18 12.25 0.75
CA LEU A 122 -0.72 13.37 -0.03
C LEU A 122 -2.22 13.25 -0.28
N THR A 123 -2.74 12.03 -0.45
CA THR A 123 -4.18 11.81 -0.60
C THR A 123 -4.91 12.23 0.67
N VAL A 124 -4.47 11.79 1.85
CA VAL A 124 -5.12 12.17 3.11
C VAL A 124 -4.92 13.64 3.45
N GLU A 125 -3.80 14.24 3.04
CA GLU A 125 -3.58 15.69 3.15
C GLU A 125 -4.65 16.47 2.37
N LEU A 126 -4.87 16.14 1.08
CA LEU A 126 -5.91 16.78 0.26
C LEU A 126 -7.31 16.58 0.85
N LEU A 127 -7.65 15.34 1.24
CA LEU A 127 -8.94 15.05 1.84
C LEU A 127 -9.15 15.80 3.17
N SER A 128 -8.08 15.99 3.95
CA SER A 128 -8.12 16.74 5.21
C SER A 128 -8.30 18.24 4.96
N GLN A 129 -7.61 18.81 3.98
CA GLN A 129 -7.78 20.21 3.55
C GLN A 129 -9.21 20.48 3.08
N ALA A 130 -9.82 19.53 2.37
CA ALA A 130 -11.22 19.56 1.97
C ALA A 130 -12.21 19.25 3.11
N LYS A 131 -11.74 19.00 4.34
CA LYS A 131 -12.53 18.63 5.52
C LYS A 131 -13.37 17.35 5.36
N ILE A 132 -12.96 16.47 4.47
CA ILE A 132 -13.61 15.17 4.20
C ILE A 132 -13.21 14.15 5.27
N ILE A 133 -11.96 14.21 5.74
CA ILE A 133 -11.40 13.32 6.76
C ILE A 133 -10.75 14.11 7.89
N ASN A 134 -10.75 13.55 9.11
CA ASN A 134 -10.00 14.10 10.23
C ASN A 134 -8.55 13.58 10.22
N PRO A 135 -7.52 14.45 10.17
CA PRO A 135 -6.12 14.03 10.22
C PRO A 135 -5.71 13.31 11.52
N ASP A 136 -6.49 13.40 12.60
CA ASP A 136 -6.22 12.66 13.85
C ASP A 136 -6.59 11.16 13.74
N ASN A 137 -7.39 10.79 12.74
CA ASN A 137 -7.97 9.46 12.58
C ASN A 137 -7.31 8.67 11.43
N LEU A 138 -5.98 8.76 11.34
CA LEU A 138 -5.17 8.06 10.35
C LEU A 138 -4.47 6.86 11.03
N TYR A 139 -4.70 5.66 10.52
CA TYR A 139 -4.19 4.42 11.12
C TYR A 139 -3.45 3.58 10.08
N ALA A 140 -2.39 2.90 10.52
CA ALA A 140 -1.66 1.95 9.70
C ALA A 140 -1.39 0.66 10.47
N GLN A 141 -1.54 -0.48 9.79
CA GLN A 141 -1.21 -1.79 10.33
C GLN A 141 -0.58 -2.65 9.23
N ASP A 142 0.58 -3.20 9.54
CA ASP A 142 1.21 -4.26 8.77
C ASP A 142 2.10 -5.06 9.74
N PRO A 143 1.95 -6.39 9.82
CA PRO A 143 2.77 -7.21 10.73
C PRO A 143 4.27 -7.11 10.44
N VAL A 144 4.68 -6.67 9.24
CA VAL A 144 6.10 -6.52 8.90
C VAL A 144 6.72 -5.19 9.35
N PHE A 145 5.96 -4.25 9.94
CA PHE A 145 6.50 -2.96 10.37
C PHE A 145 7.52 -3.10 11.50
N ASN A 146 8.74 -2.63 11.23
CA ASN A 146 9.78 -2.47 12.25
C ASN A 146 9.73 -1.07 12.90
N ASP A 147 10.66 -0.79 13.81
CA ASP A 147 10.68 0.48 14.55
C ASP A 147 10.99 1.71 13.69
N MET A 148 11.73 1.56 12.59
CA MET A 148 12.00 2.64 11.65
C MET A 148 10.76 2.95 10.80
N ASP A 149 10.02 1.92 10.39
CA ASP A 149 8.74 2.08 9.69
C ASP A 149 7.73 2.83 10.56
N LYS A 150 7.60 2.41 11.83
CA LYS A 150 6.72 3.07 12.81
C LYS A 150 7.06 4.53 13.02
N LYS A 151 8.36 4.86 13.10
CA LYS A 151 8.83 6.25 13.20
C LYS A 151 8.49 7.04 11.94
N LEU A 152 8.66 6.45 10.75
CA LEU A 152 8.34 7.12 9.48
C LEU A 152 6.84 7.35 9.32
N LEU A 153 6.01 6.36 9.63
CA LEU A 153 4.55 6.46 9.61
C LEU A 153 4.04 7.53 10.56
N LYS A 154 4.61 7.59 11.79
CA LYS A 154 4.29 8.64 12.75
C LYS A 154 4.71 10.03 12.25
N TYR A 155 5.87 10.14 11.58
CA TYR A 155 6.30 11.37 10.93
C TYR A 155 5.32 11.82 9.83
N ALA A 156 4.77 10.86 9.07
CA ALA A 156 3.72 11.10 8.06
C ALA A 156 2.30 11.27 8.66
N GLY A 157 2.14 11.34 9.98
CA GLY A 157 0.86 11.59 10.65
C GLY A 157 0.01 10.35 10.96
N PHE A 158 0.53 9.14 10.77
CA PHE A 158 -0.23 7.90 11.01
C PHE A 158 0.00 7.33 12.41
N ASN A 159 -1.08 6.87 13.03
CA ASN A 159 -1.04 6.05 14.23
C ASN A 159 -0.82 4.58 13.83
N VAL A 160 0.31 4.00 14.21
CA VAL A 160 0.53 2.56 13.98
C VAL A 160 -0.15 1.75 15.09
N VAL A 161 -1.03 0.84 14.69
CA VAL A 161 -1.77 -0.04 15.60
C VAL A 161 -1.27 -1.48 15.51
N GLN A 162 -1.56 -2.29 16.52
CA GLN A 162 -1.13 -3.69 16.55
C GLN A 162 -2.03 -4.55 15.67
N ASP A 163 -1.47 -5.58 15.04
CA ASP A 163 -2.27 -6.58 14.35
C ASP A 163 -3.02 -7.48 15.36
N PRO A 164 -4.34 -7.72 15.21
CA PRO A 164 -5.23 -7.33 14.10
C PRO A 164 -6.16 -6.12 14.37
N ASP A 165 -5.83 -5.20 15.28
CA ASP A 165 -6.74 -4.17 15.80
C ASP A 165 -7.33 -3.24 14.72
N ALA A 166 -6.57 -2.92 13.66
CA ALA A 166 -7.03 -2.05 12.58
C ALA A 166 -8.24 -2.60 11.83
N PHE A 167 -8.43 -3.93 11.80
CA PHE A 167 -9.57 -4.53 11.11
C PHE A 167 -10.90 -4.02 11.68
N ALA A 168 -10.97 -3.84 13.01
CA ALA A 168 -12.14 -3.32 13.69
C ALA A 168 -12.45 -1.85 13.36
N LEU A 169 -11.47 -1.10 12.83
CA LEU A 169 -11.63 0.31 12.48
C LEU A 169 -12.28 0.52 11.10
N VAL A 170 -12.33 -0.51 10.27
CA VAL A 170 -12.88 -0.44 8.90
C VAL A 170 -14.40 -0.59 8.92
N ALA A 171 -15.08 0.38 8.30
CA ALA A 171 -16.52 0.43 8.13
C ALA A 171 -16.88 1.29 6.91
N LYS A 172 -18.18 1.53 6.68
CA LYS A 172 -18.70 2.34 5.57
C LYS A 172 -18.11 3.74 5.43
N GLU A 173 -17.74 4.37 6.54
CA GLU A 173 -17.17 5.73 6.57
C GLU A 173 -15.64 5.70 6.62
N THR A 174 -15.00 4.66 6.08
CA THR A 174 -13.55 4.50 6.08
C THR A 174 -12.97 4.71 4.68
N PHE A 175 -11.84 5.41 4.62
CA PHE A 175 -10.92 5.32 3.50
C PHE A 175 -9.97 4.15 3.73
N LEU A 176 -10.24 3.03 3.06
CA LEU A 176 -9.38 1.86 3.07
C LEU A 176 -8.26 2.03 2.04
N TYR A 177 -7.01 2.06 2.51
CA TYR A 177 -5.83 2.10 1.65
C TYR A 177 -5.10 0.74 1.77
N ALA A 178 -5.16 -0.07 0.72
CA ALA A 178 -4.63 -1.43 0.77
C ALA A 178 -4.02 -1.88 -0.58
N PRO A 179 -2.94 -1.23 -1.05
CA PRO A 179 -2.33 -1.52 -2.37
C PRO A 179 -1.57 -2.84 -2.43
N GLY A 180 -1.17 -3.41 -1.29
CA GLY A 180 -0.44 -4.68 -1.21
C GLY A 180 -1.02 -5.66 -0.20
N ALA A 181 -2.29 -5.49 0.19
CA ALA A 181 -2.93 -6.42 1.12
C ALA A 181 -3.12 -7.81 0.48
N GLU A 182 -2.99 -8.83 1.32
CA GLU A 182 -3.25 -10.21 0.92
C GLU A 182 -4.75 -10.39 0.58
N LYS A 183 -5.05 -11.21 -0.42
CA LYS A 183 -6.39 -11.32 -1.01
C LYS A 183 -7.46 -11.74 0.01
N SER A 184 -7.17 -12.72 0.87
CA SER A 184 -8.12 -13.20 1.87
C SER A 184 -8.49 -12.10 2.87
N HIS A 185 -7.50 -11.35 3.37
CA HIS A 185 -7.76 -10.20 4.24
C HIS A 185 -8.50 -9.07 3.51
N LEU A 186 -8.19 -8.83 2.23
CA LEU A 186 -8.86 -7.79 1.46
C LEU A 186 -10.36 -8.08 1.32
N ILE A 187 -10.76 -9.33 1.09
CA ILE A 187 -12.17 -9.73 1.00
C ILE A 187 -12.91 -9.40 2.31
N ASP A 188 -12.34 -9.77 3.46
CA ASP A 188 -12.90 -9.46 4.78
C ASP A 188 -13.06 -7.94 5.01
N LEU A 189 -12.11 -7.15 4.51
CA LEU A 189 -12.16 -5.69 4.62
C LEU A 189 -13.22 -5.08 3.69
N LEU A 190 -13.43 -5.65 2.50
CA LEU A 190 -14.44 -5.18 1.54
C LEU A 190 -15.87 -5.52 1.96
N LEU A 191 -16.09 -6.62 2.69
CA LEU A 191 -17.39 -6.94 3.30
C LEU A 191 -17.87 -5.85 4.27
N ARG A 192 -16.95 -5.05 4.83
CA ARG A 192 -17.26 -3.90 5.70
C ARG A 192 -17.68 -2.65 4.92
N ASP A 193 -17.70 -2.75 3.59
CA ASP A 193 -18.26 -1.78 2.64
C ASP A 193 -17.61 -0.38 2.69
N PRO A 194 -16.26 -0.25 2.76
CA PRO A 194 -15.58 1.04 2.94
C PRO A 194 -15.99 2.08 1.89
N GLY A 195 -16.13 3.33 2.31
CA GLY A 195 -16.65 4.42 1.47
C GLY A 195 -15.69 4.81 0.34
N LEU A 196 -14.39 4.77 0.62
CA LEU A 196 -13.31 4.90 -0.34
C LEU A 196 -12.38 3.69 -0.22
N PHE A 197 -11.94 3.14 -1.34
CA PHE A 197 -10.97 2.05 -1.36
C PHE A 197 -9.90 2.31 -2.42
N PHE A 198 -8.64 2.30 -2.02
CA PHE A 198 -7.50 2.39 -2.92
C PHE A 198 -6.67 1.11 -2.83
N GLY A 199 -6.63 0.32 -3.90
CA GLY A 199 -5.91 -0.95 -3.92
C GLY A 199 -5.94 -1.63 -5.28
N SER A 200 -5.54 -2.90 -5.35
CA SER A 200 -5.47 -3.65 -6.61
C SER A 200 -6.86 -3.84 -7.25
N THR A 201 -6.88 -4.01 -8.58
CA THR A 201 -8.07 -4.51 -9.29
C THR A 201 -8.35 -5.97 -8.95
N PHE A 202 -9.56 -6.42 -9.26
CA PHE A 202 -10.06 -7.76 -8.93
C PHE A 202 -10.13 -8.69 -10.15
N ASP A 203 -9.42 -8.36 -11.24
CA ASP A 203 -9.57 -9.04 -12.53
C ASP A 203 -9.14 -10.52 -12.51
N ASP A 204 -8.29 -10.89 -11.55
CA ASP A 204 -7.81 -12.26 -11.34
C ASP A 204 -8.71 -13.08 -10.39
N ILE A 205 -9.80 -12.49 -9.87
CA ILE A 205 -10.72 -13.17 -8.97
C ILE A 205 -11.84 -13.78 -9.79
N HIS A 206 -11.84 -15.12 -9.88
CA HIS A 206 -12.90 -15.84 -10.57
C HIS A 206 -14.24 -15.60 -9.87
N SER A 207 -15.20 -15.02 -10.59
CA SER A 207 -16.55 -14.72 -10.08
C SER A 207 -17.37 -15.94 -9.65
N ALA A 208 -16.87 -17.17 -9.88
CA ALA A 208 -17.55 -18.40 -9.49
C ALA A 208 -17.31 -18.81 -8.01
N THR A 209 -16.56 -18.02 -7.24
CA THR A 209 -16.36 -18.24 -5.79
C THR A 209 -17.10 -17.17 -4.98
N THR A 210 -17.47 -17.47 -3.73
CA THR A 210 -18.08 -16.48 -2.82
C THR A 210 -17.19 -15.23 -2.62
N GLU A 211 -15.87 -15.41 -2.70
CA GLU A 211 -14.88 -14.33 -2.72
C GLU A 211 -15.03 -13.46 -3.98
N GLY A 212 -15.14 -14.09 -5.15
CA GLY A 212 -15.42 -13.42 -6.42
C GLY A 212 -16.74 -12.67 -6.42
N ASP A 213 -17.79 -13.25 -5.84
CA ASP A 213 -19.08 -12.58 -5.68
C ASP A 213 -18.97 -11.32 -4.82
N THR A 214 -18.21 -11.37 -3.72
CA THR A 214 -18.01 -10.22 -2.83
C THR A 214 -17.30 -9.08 -3.54
N CYS A 215 -16.19 -9.37 -4.23
CA CYS A 215 -15.45 -8.37 -4.99
C CYS A 215 -16.29 -7.80 -6.14
N ALA A 216 -17.02 -8.65 -6.87
CA ALA A 216 -17.91 -8.22 -7.95
C ALA A 216 -19.04 -7.32 -7.43
N GLN A 217 -19.67 -7.66 -6.30
CA GLN A 217 -20.70 -6.84 -5.67
C GLN A 217 -20.16 -5.51 -5.14
N PHE A 218 -18.92 -5.50 -4.62
CA PHE A 218 -18.26 -4.26 -4.24
C PHE A 218 -18.02 -3.39 -5.47
N VAL A 219 -17.34 -3.89 -6.50
CA VAL A 219 -17.02 -3.14 -7.72
C VAL A 219 -18.27 -2.66 -8.44
N GLY A 220 -19.28 -3.52 -8.60
CA GLY A 220 -20.51 -3.21 -9.35
C GLY A 220 -21.36 -2.08 -8.76
N ARG A 221 -21.12 -1.69 -7.49
CA ARG A 221 -21.82 -0.59 -6.82
C ARG A 221 -20.96 0.67 -6.68
N ARG A 222 -19.76 0.69 -7.27
CA ARG A 222 -18.77 1.76 -7.06
C ARG A 222 -18.38 2.40 -8.38
N ARG A 223 -18.09 3.69 -8.31
CA ARG A 223 -17.31 4.35 -9.36
C ARG A 223 -15.85 4.02 -9.13
N SER A 224 -15.06 4.01 -10.20
CA SER A 224 -13.65 3.64 -10.13
C SER A 224 -12.78 4.45 -11.08
N LEU A 225 -11.52 4.64 -10.69
CA LEU A 225 -10.45 5.19 -11.49
C LEU A 225 -9.26 4.25 -11.37
N LEU A 226 -8.93 3.56 -12.47
CA LEU A 226 -7.65 2.90 -12.62
C LEU A 226 -6.57 3.97 -12.74
N LEU A 227 -5.55 3.93 -11.88
CA LEU A 227 -4.42 4.84 -12.00
C LEU A 227 -3.71 4.61 -13.34
N PRO A 228 -3.26 5.69 -14.01
CA PRO A 228 -2.35 5.52 -15.13
C PRO A 228 -1.04 4.90 -14.62
N GLU A 229 -0.22 4.42 -15.54
CA GLU A 229 1.08 3.85 -15.17
C GLU A 229 1.93 4.89 -14.44
N PHE A 230 2.49 4.51 -13.30
CA PHE A 230 3.40 5.35 -12.54
C PHE A 230 4.82 5.21 -13.09
N GLU A 231 5.23 6.19 -13.90
CA GLU A 231 6.43 6.16 -14.72
C GLU A 231 7.73 5.94 -13.92
N PRO A 232 7.91 6.54 -12.72
CA PRO A 232 9.11 6.28 -11.91
C PRO A 232 9.24 4.84 -11.41
N ASN A 233 8.11 4.13 -11.21
CA ASN A 233 8.10 2.74 -10.77
C ASN A 233 6.73 2.07 -11.06
N PRO A 234 6.54 1.46 -12.25
CA PRO A 234 5.26 0.87 -12.63
C PRO A 234 4.75 -0.20 -11.64
N SER A 235 5.67 -0.88 -10.95
CA SER A 235 5.32 -1.93 -9.97
C SER A 235 4.73 -1.37 -8.67
N ALA A 236 4.95 -0.09 -8.36
CA ALA A 236 4.43 0.50 -7.11
C ALA A 236 2.90 0.64 -7.11
N PHE A 237 2.31 0.84 -8.29
CA PHE A 237 0.86 1.02 -8.47
C PHE A 237 0.30 0.14 -9.58
N TRP A 238 0.91 -1.03 -9.81
CA TRP A 238 0.47 -1.96 -10.83
C TRP A 238 -1.01 -2.32 -10.63
N ARG A 239 -1.83 -2.00 -11.64
CA ARG A 239 -3.30 -2.17 -11.61
C ARG A 239 -3.95 -1.65 -10.32
N THR A 240 -3.47 -0.53 -9.81
CA THR A 240 -4.06 0.09 -8.62
C THR A 240 -5.21 1.00 -9.02
N THR A 241 -6.34 0.84 -8.34
CA THR A 241 -7.60 1.52 -8.63
C THR A 241 -8.12 2.19 -7.36
N LEU A 242 -8.64 3.41 -7.52
CA LEU A 242 -9.46 4.06 -6.52
C LEU A 242 -10.93 3.75 -6.80
N TYR A 243 -11.66 3.31 -5.78
CA TYR A 243 -13.09 3.05 -5.78
C TYR A 243 -13.80 3.98 -4.80
N TRP A 244 -14.96 4.50 -5.17
CA TRP A 244 -15.76 5.37 -4.31
C TRP A 244 -17.27 5.19 -4.54
N ASN A 245 -18.06 5.65 -3.56
CA ASN A 245 -19.51 5.73 -3.69
C ASN A 245 -19.92 6.76 -4.74
N GLY A 246 -20.82 6.37 -5.64
CA GLY A 246 -21.48 7.28 -6.57
C GLY A 246 -22.42 6.50 -7.48
N GLU A 247 -23.50 7.13 -7.94
CA GLU A 247 -24.32 6.56 -9.00
C GLU A 247 -23.43 6.40 -10.24
N ALA A 248 -23.36 5.19 -10.79
CA ALA A 248 -22.86 5.03 -12.14
C ALA A 248 -23.73 5.91 -13.03
N HIS A 249 -23.14 6.82 -13.82
CA HIS A 249 -23.86 7.46 -14.90
C HIS A 249 -24.35 6.34 -15.82
N LEU A 250 -25.60 5.91 -15.65
CA LEU A 250 -26.30 5.17 -16.68
C LEU A 250 -26.30 6.09 -17.91
N PRO A 251 -25.85 5.62 -19.09
CA PRO A 251 -26.03 6.39 -20.29
C PRO A 251 -27.53 6.73 -20.41
N PRO A 252 -27.88 7.94 -20.87
CA PRO A 252 -29.29 8.29 -21.07
C PRO A 252 -29.92 7.20 -21.94
N SER A 253 -31.05 6.66 -21.48
CA SER A 253 -31.88 5.79 -22.30
C SER A 253 -32.12 6.52 -23.62
N ALA A 254 -31.71 5.88 -24.71
CA ALA A 254 -32.07 6.35 -26.03
C ALA A 254 -33.58 6.17 -26.18
N ASP A 255 -34.32 7.27 -25.98
CA ASP A 255 -35.70 7.43 -26.44
C ASP A 255 -35.71 7.63 -27.96
#